data_AF-A0A821TS01-F1
#
_entry.id   AF-A0A821TS01-F1
#
_cell.length_a   1.000
_cell.length_b   1.000
_cell.length_c   1.000
_cell.angle_alpha   90.00
_cell.angle_beta   90.00
_cell.angle_gamma   90.00
#
_symmetry.space_group_name_H-M   'P 1'
#
loop_
_entity.id
_entity.type
_entity.pdbx_description
1 polymer ?
#
loop_
_entity_poly.entity_id
_entity_poly.type
_entity_poly.pdbx_seq_one_letter_code
_entity_poly.pdbx_strand_id
1 'polypeptide(L)'
;MDLYLLAELKTISLKVTTVDMQKPPPDFRTNFEATHPPILIDNGLAILENEKIERHIMKSVPGGHNLFVQDKEVASLIENLYSKLKLVLVRKDEQKSASLRAHLGRIDGLLERRGTRFLTGDTMCCFDCELMPRLQHIRVAGKYFVDFEIPTSFRSLWRYMYHMYQLDAFTQSCPADQDIINHYKLQQALKMKKHEELETPTFTTSIPVDINDSNAEE
;
A
#
# COMPACT_ATOMS: atom_id res chain seq x y z
N MET A 1 4.00 -6.03 -1.28
CA MET A 1 4.30 -6.17 0.15
C MET A 1 4.35 -7.65 0.57
N ASP A 2 3.44 -8.51 0.10
CA ASP A 2 3.38 -9.96 0.41
C ASP A 2 4.73 -10.68 0.47
N LEU A 3 5.55 -10.55 -0.58
CA LEU A 3 6.84 -11.23 -0.65
C LEU A 3 7.84 -10.73 0.40
N TYR A 4 7.80 -9.43 0.76
CA TYR A 4 8.63 -8.90 1.84
C TYR A 4 8.23 -9.50 3.18
N LEU A 5 6.94 -9.66 3.44
CA LEU A 5 6.44 -10.30 4.66
C LEU A 5 6.85 -11.77 4.73
N LEU A 6 6.75 -12.52 3.63
CA LEU A 6 7.21 -13.91 3.58
C LEU A 6 8.73 -14.03 3.78
N ALA A 7 9.51 -13.07 3.26
CA ALA A 7 10.94 -13.01 3.51
C ALA A 7 11.28 -12.66 4.97
N GLU A 8 10.52 -11.76 5.61
CA GLU A 8 10.63 -11.41 7.02
C GLU A 8 10.35 -12.62 7.93
N LEU A 9 9.36 -13.44 7.56
CA LEU A 9 9.07 -14.74 8.17
C LEU A 9 10.10 -15.83 7.85
N LYS A 10 11.15 -15.50 7.08
CA LYS A 10 12.24 -16.40 6.66
C LYS A 10 11.75 -17.64 5.91
N THR A 11 10.59 -17.56 5.25
CA THR A 11 10.06 -18.69 4.45
C THR A 11 10.64 -18.70 3.04
N ILE A 12 11.15 -17.56 2.57
CA ILE A 12 11.78 -17.39 1.27
C ILE A 12 13.01 -16.46 1.35
N SER A 13 13.87 -16.55 0.33
CA SER A 13 14.84 -15.50 0.01
C SER A 13 14.26 -14.60 -1.07
N LEU A 14 14.24 -13.29 -0.82
CA LEU A 14 13.67 -12.31 -1.75
C LEU A 14 14.78 -11.48 -2.40
N LYS A 15 14.77 -11.44 -3.73
CA LYS A 15 15.56 -10.51 -4.52
C LYS A 15 14.61 -9.61 -5.32
N VAL A 16 14.70 -8.30 -5.10
CA VAL A 16 13.94 -7.31 -5.86
C VAL A 16 14.83 -6.70 -6.93
N THR A 17 14.31 -6.64 -8.16
CA THR A 17 15.00 -6.03 -9.30
C THR A 17 14.11 -4.94 -9.87
N THR A 18 14.59 -3.69 -9.85
CA THR A 18 13.87 -2.54 -10.41
C THR A 18 14.15 -2.41 -11.91
N VAL A 19 13.13 -2.04 -12.69
CA VAL A 19 13.25 -1.83 -14.14
C VAL A 19 12.71 -0.45 -14.49
N ASP A 20 13.51 0.35 -15.18
CA ASP A 20 13.04 1.58 -15.83
C ASP A 20 12.28 1.19 -17.11
N MET A 21 10.95 1.34 -17.09
CA MET A 21 10.10 1.00 -18.24
C MET A 21 10.26 1.96 -19.43
N GLN A 22 10.87 3.14 -19.24
CA GLN A 22 11.22 4.04 -20.35
C GLN A 22 12.52 3.62 -21.04
N LYS A 23 13.41 2.94 -20.31
CA LYS A 23 14.70 2.43 -20.80
C LYS A 23 14.96 1.01 -20.28
N PRO A 24 14.13 0.02 -20.66
CA PRO A 24 14.27 -1.34 -20.16
C PRO A 24 15.55 -1.98 -20.71
N PRO A 25 16.15 -2.96 -20.00
CA PRO A 25 17.27 -3.74 -20.51
C PRO A 25 16.93 -4.40 -21.87
N PRO A 26 17.92 -4.61 -22.76
CA PRO A 26 17.68 -5.14 -24.11
C PRO A 26 16.85 -6.43 -24.14
N ASP A 27 17.14 -7.35 -23.22
CA ASP A 27 16.51 -8.68 -23.19
C ASP A 27 15.16 -8.70 -22.45
N PHE A 28 14.74 -7.58 -21.84
CA PHE A 28 13.50 -7.54 -21.06
C PHE A 28 12.26 -7.84 -21.92
N ARG A 29 12.22 -7.29 -23.14
CA ARG A 29 11.10 -7.54 -24.06
C ARG A 29 11.02 -9.00 -24.51
N THR A 30 12.15 -9.60 -24.81
CA THR A 30 12.23 -11.00 -25.24
C THR A 30 11.84 -11.96 -24.11
N ASN A 31 12.28 -11.66 -22.88
CA ASN A 31 12.08 -12.54 -21.73
C ASN A 31 10.68 -12.41 -21.08
N PHE A 32 10.04 -11.25 -21.20
CA PHE A 32 8.80 -10.94 -20.46
C PHE A 32 7.69 -10.35 -21.33
N GLU A 33 7.82 -10.44 -22.66
CA GLU A 33 6.79 -10.03 -23.63
C GLU A 33 6.35 -8.56 -23.49
N ALA A 34 7.24 -7.69 -23.01
CA ALA A 34 6.94 -6.29 -22.66
C ALA A 34 5.84 -6.13 -21.59
N THR A 35 5.59 -7.14 -20.77
CA THR A 35 4.67 -7.07 -19.63
C THR A 35 5.17 -6.03 -18.62
N HIS A 36 4.25 -5.21 -18.13
CA HIS A 36 4.56 -4.25 -17.07
C HIS A 36 4.76 -4.97 -15.74
N PRO A 37 5.75 -4.57 -14.91
CA PRO A 37 5.86 -5.04 -13.53
C PRO A 37 4.56 -4.81 -12.73
N PRO A 38 4.28 -5.63 -11.70
CA PRO A 38 5.17 -6.64 -11.13
C PRO A 38 5.27 -7.94 -11.97
N ILE A 39 6.47 -8.53 -11.98
CA ILE A 39 6.73 -9.86 -12.54
C ILE A 39 7.38 -10.69 -11.43
N LEU A 40 6.88 -11.91 -11.20
CA LEU A 40 7.47 -12.85 -10.25
C LEU A 40 8.33 -13.86 -11.00
N ILE A 41 9.55 -14.09 -10.54
CA ILE A 41 10.41 -15.17 -11.02
C ILE A 41 10.68 -16.12 -9.86
N ASP A 42 10.18 -17.34 -9.95
CA ASP A 42 10.37 -18.40 -8.95
C ASP A 42 11.10 -19.58 -9.58
N ASN A 43 12.35 -19.81 -9.18
CA ASN A 43 13.21 -20.88 -9.70
C ASN A 43 13.25 -20.96 -11.24
N GLY A 44 13.28 -19.80 -11.90
CA GLY A 44 13.31 -19.68 -13.36
C GLY A 44 11.93 -19.64 -14.04
N LEU A 45 10.85 -19.92 -13.32
CA LEU A 45 9.48 -19.74 -13.80
C LEU A 45 9.07 -18.26 -13.69
N ALA A 46 8.86 -17.61 -14.83
CA ALA A 46 8.34 -16.25 -14.88
C ALA A 46 6.80 -16.25 -14.89
N ILE A 47 6.21 -15.46 -13.98
CA ILE A 47 4.76 -15.30 -13.81
C ILE A 47 4.46 -13.81 -13.99
N LEU A 48 3.71 -13.50 -15.05
CA LEU A 48 3.61 -12.14 -15.60
C LEU A 48 2.30 -11.42 -15.23
N GLU A 49 1.24 -12.17 -14.94
CA GLU A 49 -0.09 -11.60 -14.64
C GLU A 49 -0.35 -11.52 -13.14
N ASN A 50 -0.85 -10.39 -12.65
CA ASN A 50 -1.08 -10.15 -11.21
C ASN A 50 -1.92 -11.26 -10.55
N GLU A 51 -3.04 -11.66 -11.15
CA GLU A 51 -3.89 -12.73 -10.60
C GLU A 51 -3.15 -14.08 -10.52
N LYS A 52 -2.26 -14.36 -11.47
CA LYS A 52 -1.43 -15.57 -11.46
C LYS A 52 -0.32 -15.45 -10.42
N ILE A 53 0.26 -14.28 -10.23
CA ILE A 53 1.26 -14.00 -9.18
C ILE A 53 0.63 -14.25 -7.80
N GLU A 54 -0.52 -13.63 -7.49
CA GLU A 54 -1.22 -13.83 -6.22
C GLU A 54 -1.56 -15.30 -5.99
N ARG A 55 -2.10 -15.98 -7.01
CA ARG A 55 -2.43 -17.41 -6.94
C ARG A 55 -1.19 -18.27 -6.71
N HIS A 56 -0.05 -17.92 -7.33
CA HIS A 56 1.21 -18.65 -7.14
C HIS A 56 1.78 -18.43 -5.74
N ILE A 57 1.77 -17.19 -5.23
CA ILE A 57 2.19 -16.91 -3.85
C ILE A 57 1.33 -17.72 -2.87
N MET A 58 0.01 -17.70 -3.03
CA MET A 58 -0.91 -18.44 -2.17
C MET A 58 -0.66 -19.96 -2.17
N LYS A 59 -0.42 -20.56 -3.33
CA LYS A 59 -0.41 -22.03 -3.49
C LYS A 59 0.98 -22.66 -3.44
N SER A 60 1.98 -21.96 -3.96
CA SER A 60 3.30 -22.53 -4.26
C SER A 60 4.39 -22.01 -3.33
N VAL A 61 4.22 -20.81 -2.77
CA VAL A 61 5.24 -20.18 -1.92
C VAL A 61 5.05 -20.58 -0.45
N PRO A 62 6.10 -21.04 0.26
CA PRO A 62 6.02 -21.39 1.67
C PRO A 62 5.48 -20.25 2.54
N GLY A 63 4.47 -20.54 3.36
CA GLY A 63 3.76 -19.55 4.19
C GLY A 63 2.62 -18.80 3.48
N GLY A 64 2.54 -18.87 2.15
CA GLY A 64 1.52 -18.17 1.36
C GLY A 64 0.08 -18.51 1.76
N HIS A 65 -0.25 -19.78 1.96
CA HIS A 65 -1.61 -20.19 2.36
C HIS A 65 -2.11 -19.52 3.66
N ASN A 66 -1.22 -19.20 4.60
CA ASN A 66 -1.59 -18.51 5.84
C ASN A 66 -1.78 -17.00 5.64
N LEU A 67 -1.13 -16.42 4.62
CA LEU A 67 -1.22 -15.02 4.28
C LEU A 67 -2.58 -14.69 3.62
N PHE A 68 -3.08 -15.58 2.78
CA PHE A 68 -4.33 -15.40 2.02
C PHE A 68 -5.55 -15.88 2.82
N VAL A 69 -5.99 -15.06 3.76
CA VAL A 69 -7.17 -15.32 4.60
C VAL A 69 -8.47 -15.03 3.85
N GLN A 70 -9.54 -15.74 4.21
CA GLN A 70 -10.87 -15.48 3.66
C GLN A 70 -11.69 -14.63 4.62
N ASP A 71 -11.92 -13.36 4.25
CA ASP A 71 -12.81 -12.47 4.98
C ASP A 71 -13.59 -11.60 3.99
N LYS A 72 -14.87 -11.96 3.78
CA LYS A 72 -15.74 -11.27 2.82
C LYS A 72 -16.05 -9.83 3.24
N GLU A 73 -16.12 -9.57 4.54
CA GLU A 73 -16.39 -8.23 5.07
C GLU A 73 -15.20 -7.31 4.76
N VAL A 74 -13.99 -7.75 5.08
CA VAL A 74 -12.77 -6.98 4.81
C VAL A 74 -12.55 -6.80 3.31
N ALA A 75 -12.72 -7.86 2.52
CA ALA A 75 -12.58 -7.79 1.07
C ALA A 75 -13.50 -6.71 0.46
N SER A 76 -14.80 -6.73 0.83
CA SER A 76 -15.77 -5.73 0.36
C SER A 76 -15.48 -4.34 0.91
N LEU A 77 -14.97 -4.24 2.14
CA LEU A 77 -14.68 -2.97 2.77
C LEU A 77 -13.52 -2.25 2.11
N ILE A 78 -12.42 -2.92 1.76
CA ILE A 78 -11.23 -2.27 1.19
C ILE A 78 -11.32 -2.08 -0.33
N GLU A 79 -12.27 -2.77 -0.98
CA GLU A 79 -12.55 -2.63 -2.40
C GLU A 79 -12.84 -1.16 -2.77
N ASN A 80 -12.43 -0.74 -3.97
CA ASN A 80 -12.69 0.59 -4.52
C ASN A 80 -12.13 1.80 -3.73
N LEU A 81 -11.40 1.59 -2.62
CA LEU A 81 -10.76 2.67 -1.87
C LEU A 81 -9.79 3.47 -2.76
N TYR A 82 -8.96 2.77 -3.54
CA TYR A 82 -7.98 3.41 -4.42
C TYR A 82 -8.64 4.21 -5.56
N SER A 83 -9.76 3.72 -6.10
CA SER A 83 -10.54 4.45 -7.10
C SER A 83 -11.08 5.76 -6.56
N LYS A 84 -11.51 5.80 -5.29
CA LYS A 84 -11.93 7.05 -4.63
C LYS A 84 -10.77 8.03 -4.47
N LEU A 85 -9.58 7.57 -4.09
CA LEU A 85 -8.38 8.42 -4.08
C LEU A 85 -8.15 9.04 -5.46
N LYS A 86 -8.13 8.23 -6.53
CA LYS A 86 -7.92 8.75 -7.89
C LYS A 86 -8.92 9.85 -8.25
N LEU A 87 -10.20 9.67 -7.89
CA LEU A 87 -11.24 10.67 -8.14
C LEU A 87 -10.99 11.99 -7.40
N VAL A 88 -10.50 11.91 -6.15
CA VAL A 88 -10.13 13.06 -5.32
C VAL A 88 -8.92 13.81 -5.90
N LEU A 89 -7.93 13.10 -6.46
CA LEU A 89 -6.71 13.72 -6.98
C LEU A 89 -6.87 14.47 -8.31
N VAL A 90 -7.96 14.25 -9.07
CA VAL A 90 -8.19 14.93 -10.35
C VAL A 90 -8.41 16.44 -10.18
N ARG A 91 -9.16 16.82 -9.15
CA ARG A 91 -9.42 18.22 -8.78
C ARG A 91 -9.96 18.27 -7.36
N LYS A 92 -9.70 19.37 -6.66
CA LYS A 92 -10.29 19.61 -5.34
C LYS A 92 -11.82 19.63 -5.46
N ASP A 93 -12.47 18.68 -4.80
CA ASP A 93 -13.91 18.43 -4.86
C ASP A 93 -14.35 17.87 -3.51
N GLU A 94 -15.05 18.69 -2.73
CA GLU A 94 -15.43 18.36 -1.36
C GLU A 94 -16.36 17.13 -1.28
N GLN A 95 -17.19 16.89 -2.30
CA GLN A 95 -18.06 15.71 -2.32
C GLN A 95 -17.23 14.43 -2.46
N LYS A 96 -16.21 14.44 -3.31
CA LYS A 96 -15.30 13.30 -3.47
C LYS A 96 -14.43 13.10 -2.23
N SER A 97 -13.91 14.18 -1.65
CA SER A 97 -13.15 14.14 -0.40
C SER A 97 -14.01 13.59 0.75
N ALA A 98 -15.27 14.01 0.85
CA ALA A 98 -16.21 13.47 1.82
C ALA A 98 -16.49 11.97 1.59
N SER A 99 -16.60 11.53 0.34
CA SER A 99 -16.77 10.11 0.01
C SER A 99 -15.56 9.26 0.42
N LEU A 100 -14.34 9.74 0.17
CA LEU A 100 -13.12 9.08 0.62
C LEU A 100 -13.03 9.05 2.16
N ARG A 101 -13.33 10.17 2.81
CA ARG A 101 -13.35 10.29 4.28
C ARG A 101 -14.36 9.34 4.92
N ALA A 102 -15.57 9.24 4.36
CA ALA A 102 -16.59 8.30 4.82
C ALA A 102 -16.14 6.84 4.64
N HIS A 103 -15.42 6.52 3.55
CA HIS A 103 -14.85 5.20 3.35
C HIS A 103 -13.80 4.86 4.43
N LEU A 104 -12.87 5.79 4.68
CA LEU A 104 -11.87 5.64 5.75
C LEU A 104 -12.52 5.50 7.13
N GLY A 105 -13.62 6.23 7.40
CA GLY A 105 -14.39 6.09 8.63
C GLY A 105 -15.01 4.69 8.80
N ARG A 106 -15.41 4.01 7.72
CA ARG A 106 -15.86 2.61 7.80
C ARG A 106 -14.71 1.65 8.14
N ILE A 107 -13.50 1.92 7.65
CA ILE A 107 -12.30 1.13 7.98
C ILE A 107 -11.92 1.35 9.45
N ASP A 108 -11.93 2.60 9.90
CA ASP A 108 -11.71 2.95 11.31
C ASP A 108 -12.72 2.25 12.23
N GLY A 109 -14.01 2.30 11.91
CA GLY A 109 -15.05 1.61 12.68
C GLY A 109 -14.93 0.08 12.65
N LEU A 110 -14.41 -0.52 11.57
CA LEU A 110 -14.09 -1.95 11.55
C LEU A 110 -12.96 -2.26 12.53
N LEU A 111 -11.85 -1.51 12.47
CA LEU A 111 -10.67 -1.70 13.32
C LEU A 111 -11.01 -1.49 14.80
N GLU A 112 -11.83 -0.48 15.10
CA GLU A 112 -12.36 -0.23 16.44
C GLU A 112 -13.18 -1.42 16.93
N ARG A 113 -14.15 -1.89 16.13
CA ARG A 113 -15.03 -2.99 16.50
C ARG A 113 -14.27 -4.31 16.69
N ARG A 114 -13.24 -4.58 15.88
CA ARG A 114 -12.44 -5.82 16.00
C ARG A 114 -11.45 -5.74 17.15
N GLY A 115 -10.93 -4.56 17.48
CA GLY A 115 -9.95 -4.38 18.55
C GLY A 115 -8.61 -5.10 18.30
N THR A 116 -8.35 -5.53 17.06
CA THR A 116 -7.16 -6.27 16.65
C THR A 116 -6.08 -5.34 16.13
N ARG A 117 -4.83 -5.83 16.09
CA ARG A 117 -3.70 -5.06 15.54
C ARG A 117 -3.83 -4.77 14.04
N PHE A 118 -4.32 -5.75 13.27
CA PHE A 118 -4.49 -5.71 11.82
C PHE A 118 -5.94 -6.03 11.40
N LEU A 119 -6.24 -6.02 10.10
CA LEU A 119 -7.61 -6.12 9.60
C LEU A 119 -8.34 -7.39 10.03
N THR A 120 -7.64 -8.53 10.11
CA THR A 120 -8.24 -9.84 10.40
C THR A 120 -7.75 -10.49 11.69
N GLY A 121 -6.96 -9.78 12.50
CA GLY A 121 -6.33 -10.35 13.70
C GLY A 121 -5.04 -9.64 14.05
N ASP A 122 -4.21 -10.28 14.88
CA ASP A 122 -2.92 -9.73 15.31
C ASP A 122 -1.74 -10.11 14.40
N THR A 123 -2.02 -10.91 13.37
CA THR A 123 -1.05 -11.31 12.33
C THR A 123 -1.47 -10.70 11.00
N MET A 124 -0.49 -10.24 10.23
CA MET A 124 -0.67 -9.68 8.90
C MET A 124 -1.27 -10.69 7.91
N CYS A 125 -2.15 -10.21 7.03
CA CYS A 125 -2.73 -10.96 5.93
C CYS A 125 -2.61 -10.22 4.58
N CYS A 126 -3.08 -10.84 3.51
CA CYS A 126 -3.11 -10.24 2.16
C CYS A 126 -3.86 -8.90 2.10
N PHE A 127 -4.93 -8.74 2.89
CA PHE A 127 -5.70 -7.50 2.93
C PHE A 127 -4.89 -6.33 3.51
N ASP A 128 -4.02 -6.59 4.48
CA ASP A 128 -3.17 -5.56 5.07
C ASP A 128 -2.12 -5.10 4.06
N CYS A 129 -1.51 -6.05 3.35
CA CYS A 129 -0.58 -5.80 2.25
C CYS A 129 -1.19 -5.01 1.09
N GLU A 130 -2.51 -5.08 0.92
CA GLU A 130 -3.27 -4.34 -0.07
C GLU A 130 -3.68 -2.95 0.43
N LEU A 131 -4.13 -2.84 1.69
CA LEU A 131 -4.63 -1.61 2.29
C LEU A 131 -3.50 -0.62 2.64
N MET A 132 -2.41 -1.11 3.24
CA MET A 132 -1.33 -0.27 3.75
C MET A 132 -0.69 0.64 2.68
N PRO A 133 -0.30 0.13 1.49
CA PRO A 133 0.20 0.99 0.42
C PRO A 133 -0.82 2.05 -0.02
N ARG A 134 -2.12 1.71 -0.04
CA ARG A 134 -3.18 2.65 -0.42
C ARG A 134 -3.34 3.75 0.61
N LEU A 135 -3.30 3.43 1.91
CA LEU A 135 -3.33 4.44 2.97
C LEU A 135 -2.13 5.39 2.88
N GLN A 136 -0.95 4.89 2.55
CA GLN A 136 0.24 5.72 2.35
C GLN A 136 0.07 6.68 1.17
N HIS A 137 -0.43 6.17 0.04
CA HIS A 137 -0.74 7.01 -1.12
C HIS A 137 -1.81 8.06 -0.80
N ILE A 138 -2.84 7.70 -0.02
CA ILE A 138 -3.87 8.65 0.44
C ILE A 138 -3.23 9.77 1.27
N ARG A 139 -2.34 9.45 2.23
CA ARG A 139 -1.68 10.46 3.06
C ARG A 139 -0.81 11.40 2.24
N VAL A 140 0.09 10.84 1.44
CA VAL A 140 1.10 11.62 0.71
C VAL A 140 0.47 12.41 -0.43
N ALA A 141 -0.23 11.72 -1.34
CA ALA A 141 -0.81 12.38 -2.52
C ALA A 141 -2.03 13.23 -2.16
N GLY A 142 -2.87 12.76 -1.22
CA GLY A 142 -4.03 13.53 -0.76
C GLY A 142 -3.61 14.88 -0.18
N LYS A 143 -2.60 14.90 0.69
CA LYS A 143 -2.06 16.13 1.24
C LYS A 143 -1.45 17.02 0.16
N TYR A 144 -0.60 16.46 -0.71
CA TYR A 144 0.13 17.24 -1.71
C TYR A 144 -0.78 17.90 -2.75
N PHE A 145 -1.74 17.18 -3.33
CA PHE A 145 -2.51 17.67 -4.47
C PHE A 145 -3.77 18.45 -4.09
N VAL A 146 -4.40 18.11 -2.97
CA VAL A 146 -5.72 18.66 -2.62
C VAL A 146 -5.88 19.02 -1.14
N ASP A 147 -4.79 19.00 -0.37
CA ASP A 147 -4.77 19.28 1.07
C ASP A 147 -5.72 18.36 1.87
N PHE A 148 -5.88 17.11 1.43
CA PHE A 148 -6.66 16.10 2.12
C PHE A 148 -5.84 15.46 3.23
N GLU A 149 -6.38 15.44 4.45
CA GLU A 149 -5.82 14.73 5.60
C GLU A 149 -6.82 13.71 6.14
N ILE A 150 -6.28 12.59 6.65
CA ILE A 150 -7.06 11.61 7.40
C ILE A 150 -7.41 12.25 8.76
N PRO A 151 -8.71 12.33 9.14
CA PRO A 151 -9.10 12.93 10.41
C PRO A 151 -8.40 12.30 11.61
N THR A 152 -7.94 13.13 12.55
CA THR A 152 -7.32 12.68 13.82
C THR A 152 -8.31 11.95 14.74
N SER A 153 -9.61 12.11 14.50
CA SER A 153 -10.67 11.35 15.19
C SER A 153 -10.69 9.87 14.81
N PHE A 154 -10.09 9.47 13.69
CA PHE A 154 -10.03 8.06 13.26
C PHE A 154 -8.89 7.32 13.99
N ARG A 155 -9.03 7.17 15.31
CA ARG A 155 -7.97 6.70 16.22
C ARG A 155 -7.55 5.27 15.94
N SER A 156 -8.48 4.38 15.61
CA SER A 156 -8.17 2.97 15.32
C SER A 156 -7.42 2.82 14.00
N LEU A 157 -7.77 3.63 13.00
CA LEU A 157 -7.02 3.72 11.75
C LEU A 157 -5.61 4.30 11.97
N TRP A 158 -5.47 5.35 12.78
CA TRP A 158 -4.15 5.89 13.11
C TRP A 158 -3.28 4.90 13.90
N ARG A 159 -3.85 4.12 14.81
CA ARG A 159 -3.16 3.01 15.49
C ARG A 159 -2.73 1.92 14.52
N TYR A 160 -3.59 1.56 13.57
CA TYR A 160 -3.23 0.63 12.49
C TYR A 160 -2.06 1.16 11.64
N MET A 161 -2.07 2.44 11.26
CA MET A 161 -0.97 3.06 10.52
C MET A 161 0.30 3.18 11.35
N TYR A 162 0.19 3.41 12.66
CA TYR A 162 1.34 3.37 13.57
C TYR A 162 2.03 2.00 13.53
N HIS A 163 1.26 0.91 13.62
CA HIS A 163 1.82 -0.43 13.50
C HIS A 163 2.33 -0.74 12.09
N MET A 164 1.67 -0.24 11.03
CA MET A 164 2.16 -0.33 9.65
C MET A 164 3.59 0.24 9.53
N TYR A 165 3.87 1.41 10.12
CA TYR A 165 5.22 2.02 10.06
C TYR A 165 6.27 1.30 10.91
N GLN A 166 5.88 0.31 11.72
CA GLN A 166 6.81 -0.55 12.49
C GLN A 166 7.12 -1.86 11.76
N LEU A 167 6.48 -2.15 10.63
CA LEU A 167 6.69 -3.38 9.87
C LEU A 167 7.84 -3.20 8.88
N ASP A 168 8.85 -4.06 8.96
CA ASP A 168 9.96 -4.07 7.99
C ASP A 168 9.43 -4.34 6.58
N ALA A 169 8.48 -5.27 6.43
CA ALA A 169 7.84 -5.52 5.14
C ALA A 169 7.22 -4.27 4.51
N PHE A 170 6.68 -3.35 5.32
CA PHE A 170 6.13 -2.09 4.82
C PHE A 170 7.24 -1.08 4.55
N THR A 171 8.11 -0.81 5.53
CA THR A 171 9.14 0.23 5.41
C THR A 171 10.15 -0.04 4.31
N GLN A 172 10.49 -1.32 4.05
CA GLN A 172 11.39 -1.71 2.96
C GLN A 172 10.74 -1.68 1.58
N SER A 173 9.40 -1.78 1.50
CA SER A 173 8.66 -1.78 0.24
C SER A 173 7.98 -0.45 -0.09
N CYS A 174 7.93 0.48 0.87
CA CYS A 174 7.34 1.80 0.69
C CYS A 174 8.23 2.68 -0.19
N PRO A 175 7.70 3.25 -1.30
CA PRO A 175 8.43 4.26 -2.06
C PRO A 175 8.57 5.56 -1.25
N ALA A 176 9.50 6.42 -1.67
CA ALA A 176 9.63 7.76 -1.10
C ALA A 176 8.41 8.62 -1.45
N ASP A 177 8.16 9.65 -0.63
CA ASP A 177 7.02 10.56 -0.83
C ASP A 177 7.09 11.24 -2.20
N GLN A 178 8.30 11.62 -2.64
CA GLN A 178 8.57 12.24 -3.93
C GLN A 178 8.19 11.32 -5.09
N ASP A 179 8.44 10.01 -4.98
CA ASP A 179 8.09 9.03 -6.01
C ASP A 179 6.57 8.81 -6.10
N ILE A 180 5.88 8.80 -4.95
CA ILE A 180 4.41 8.73 -4.91
C ILE A 180 3.82 9.98 -5.59
N ILE A 181 4.32 11.16 -5.25
CA ILE A 181 3.86 12.42 -5.85
C ILE A 181 4.12 12.42 -7.37
N ASN A 182 5.32 12.03 -7.77
CA ASN A 182 5.70 11.96 -9.18
C ASN A 182 4.83 10.97 -9.96
N HIS A 183 4.54 9.80 -9.38
CA HIS A 183 3.65 8.81 -9.98
C HIS A 183 2.29 9.43 -10.38
N TYR A 184 1.69 10.25 -9.52
CA TYR A 184 0.43 10.93 -9.85
C TYR A 184 0.60 12.14 -10.77
N LYS A 185 1.71 12.88 -10.68
CA LYS A 185 2.03 13.95 -11.65
C LYS A 185 2.07 13.40 -13.09
N LEU A 186 2.76 12.28 -13.29
CA LEU A 186 2.87 11.63 -14.60
C LEU A 186 1.50 11.16 -15.13
N GLN A 187 0.64 10.62 -14.27
CA GLN A 187 -0.74 10.25 -14.65
C GLN A 187 -1.58 11.45 -15.08
N GLN A 188 -1.31 12.63 -14.54
CA GLN A 188 -1.98 13.89 -14.89
C GLN A 188 -1.25 14.68 -16.00
N ALA A 189 -0.24 14.07 -16.63
CA ALA A 189 0.63 14.72 -17.63
C ALA A 189 1.32 16.01 -17.14
N LEU A 190 1.53 16.12 -15.82
CA LEU A 190 2.28 17.21 -15.20
C LEU A 190 3.79 16.91 -15.29
N LYS A 191 4.58 17.94 -15.60
CA LYS A 191 6.04 17.82 -15.65
C LYS A 191 6.65 18.07 -14.27
N MET A 192 7.66 17.28 -13.92
CA MET A 192 8.53 17.61 -12.80
C MET A 192 9.35 18.86 -13.11
N LYS A 193 9.59 19.68 -12.09
CA LYS A 193 10.60 20.73 -12.17
C LYS A 193 11.96 20.11 -11.86
N LYS A 194 13.02 20.57 -12.52
CA LYS A 194 14.40 20.04 -12.34
C LYS A 194 14.89 19.99 -10.89
N HIS A 195 14.41 20.90 -10.04
CA HIS A 195 14.73 20.89 -8.60
C HIS A 195 14.09 19.71 -7.86
N GLU A 196 12.89 19.28 -8.26
CA GLU A 196 12.18 18.15 -7.65
C GLU A 196 12.87 16.81 -7.93
N GLU A 197 13.61 16.69 -9.04
CA GLU A 197 14.41 15.49 -9.39
C GLU A 197 15.65 15.32 -8.51
N LEU A 198 16.10 16.40 -7.85
CA LEU A 198 17.27 16.41 -6.97
C LEU A 198 16.88 16.44 -5.48
N GLU A 199 15.59 16.33 -5.19
CA GLU A 199 15.08 16.34 -3.83
C GLU A 199 15.52 15.07 -3.09
N THR A 200 15.97 15.23 -1.85
CA THR A 200 16.35 14.08 -1.01
C THR A 200 15.10 13.27 -0.67
N PRO A 201 15.11 11.94 -0.89
CA PRO A 201 13.95 11.10 -0.57
C PRO A 201 13.54 11.22 0.90
N THR A 202 12.24 11.47 1.14
CA THR A 202 11.63 11.50 2.48
C THR A 202 10.48 10.50 2.58
N PHE A 203 10.12 10.13 3.81
CA PHE A 203 9.07 9.16 4.08
C PHE A 203 8.11 9.69 5.15
N THR A 204 6.86 9.92 4.77
CA THR A 204 5.81 10.36 5.69
C THR A 204 5.39 9.20 6.59
N THR A 205 5.90 9.19 7.83
CA THR A 205 5.66 8.15 8.84
C THR A 205 5.15 8.71 10.17
N SER A 206 5.03 10.04 10.29
CA SER A 206 4.54 10.70 11.51
C SER A 206 3.09 10.34 11.80
N ILE A 207 2.73 10.24 13.08
CA ILE A 207 1.36 10.02 13.55
C ILE A 207 0.90 11.28 14.29
N PRO A 208 -0.21 11.91 13.88
CA PRO A 208 -0.65 13.21 14.44
C PRO A 208 -1.42 13.08 15.77
N VAL A 209 -1.50 11.88 16.34
CA VAL A 209 -2.26 11.55 17.54
C VAL A 209 -1.42 10.70 18.48
N ASP A 210 -1.62 10.85 19.79
CA ASP A 210 -1.06 9.89 20.75
C ASP A 210 -1.78 8.55 20.61
N ILE A 211 -0.99 7.48 20.53
CA ILE A 211 -1.47 6.09 20.39
C ILE A 211 -1.50 5.39 21.76
N ASN A 212 -0.93 5.99 22.81
CA ASN A 212 -0.90 5.42 24.16
C ASN A 212 -2.20 5.61 24.96
N ASP A 213 -3.17 6.39 24.46
CA ASP A 213 -4.48 6.59 25.09
C ASP A 213 -5.46 5.41 24.85
N SER A 214 -4.98 4.18 24.98
CA SER A 214 -5.87 3.06 25.30
C SER A 214 -5.96 2.97 26.81
N ASN A 215 -7.01 3.58 27.38
CA ASN A 215 -7.38 3.50 28.79
C ASN A 215 -7.13 2.11 29.35
N ALA A 216 -6.10 2.02 30.20
CA ALA A 216 -6.11 1.13 31.34
C ALA A 216 -7.04 1.76 32.39
N GLU A 217 -8.35 1.66 32.18
CA GLU A 217 -9.34 1.96 33.21
C GLU A 217 -10.41 0.86 33.21
N GLU A 218 -10.46 0.19 34.37
CA GLU A 218 -11.37 -0.84 34.91
C GLU A 218 -11.23 -2.31 34.44
#